data_AF-A0A1E3V4E3-F1
#
_entry.id   AF-A0A1E3V4E3-F1
#
_cell.length_a   1.000
_cell.length_b   1.000
_cell.length_c   1.000
_cell.angle_alpha   90.00
_cell.angle_beta   90.00
_cell.angle_gamma   90.00
#
_symmetry.space_group_name_H-M   'P 1'
#
loop_
_entity.id
_entity.type
_entity.pdbx_description
1 polymer ?
#
loop_
_entity_poly.entity_id
_entity_poly.type
_entity_poly.pdbx_seq_one_letter_code
_entity_poly.pdbx_strand_id
1 'polypeptide(L)'
;MSEPQLSIRSAKAKELARALARRTGLPMNKLVEQALEHYDSELRQQKNRHPIDAVWEIAAEGRHGVPTDATSEHDDLYDEHGLPK
;
A
#
# COMPACT_ATOMS: atom_id res chain seq x y z
N MET A 1 34.25 15.13 3.15
CA MET A 1 33.86 14.35 4.34
C MET A 1 33.53 12.95 3.85
N SER A 2 34.19 11.90 4.37
CA SER A 2 33.90 10.52 3.96
C SER A 2 32.51 10.11 4.43
N GLU A 3 31.80 9.35 3.60
CA GLU A 3 30.47 8.85 3.93
C GLU A 3 30.54 7.93 5.17
N PRO A 4 29.60 8.06 6.13
CA PRO A 4 29.61 7.26 7.35
C PRO A 4 29.38 5.77 7.02
N GLN A 5 30.22 4.89 7.56
CA GLN A 5 30.11 3.44 7.36
C GLN A 5 29.06 2.81 8.29
N LEU A 6 28.30 1.86 7.75
CA LEU A 6 27.31 1.08 8.51
C LEU A 6 28.00 0.18 9.55
N SER A 7 27.61 0.34 10.82
CA SER A 7 28.09 -0.51 11.92
C SER A 7 26.95 -1.32 12.54
N ILE A 8 27.04 -2.65 12.45
CA ILE A 8 26.06 -3.58 13.03
C ILE A 8 26.68 -4.26 14.25
N ARG A 9 26.27 -3.85 15.45
CA ARG A 9 26.78 -4.37 16.72
C ARG A 9 26.05 -5.63 17.22
N SER A 10 24.80 -5.81 16.81
CA SER A 10 24.02 -7.01 17.17
C SER A 10 24.45 -8.21 16.33
N ALA A 11 24.83 -9.31 17.00
CA ALA A 11 25.20 -10.56 16.35
C ALA A 11 24.06 -11.11 15.47
N LYS A 12 22.83 -11.13 16.02
CA LYS A 12 21.62 -11.56 15.29
C LYS A 12 21.39 -10.72 14.03
N ALA A 13 21.50 -9.40 14.13
CA ALA A 13 21.30 -8.51 12.98
C ALA A 13 22.38 -8.74 11.90
N LYS A 14 23.64 -8.97 12.32
CA LYS A 14 24.75 -9.24 11.42
C LYS A 14 24.58 -10.56 10.67
N GLU A 15 24.13 -11.62 11.36
CA GLU A 15 23.84 -12.92 10.73
C GLU A 15 22.70 -12.82 9.72
N LEU A 16 21.61 -12.15 10.09
CA LEU A 16 20.45 -11.96 9.24
C LEU A 16 20.81 -11.15 7.98
N ALA A 17 21.49 -10.01 8.15
CA ALA A 17 21.92 -9.19 7.03
C ALA A 17 22.90 -9.94 6.11
N ARG A 18 23.80 -10.76 6.69
CA ARG A 18 24.70 -11.63 5.90
C ARG A 18 23.94 -12.69 5.11
N ALA A 19 22.94 -13.33 5.72
CA ALA A 19 22.13 -14.34 5.06
C ALA A 19 21.33 -13.73 3.89
N LEU A 20 20.76 -12.54 4.08
CA LEU A 20 20.05 -11.82 3.02
C LEU A 20 20.98 -11.35 1.91
N ALA A 21 22.13 -10.74 2.24
CA ALA A 21 23.12 -10.30 1.26
C ALA A 21 23.60 -11.44 0.34
N ARG A 22 23.81 -12.64 0.89
CA ARG A 22 24.15 -13.83 0.09
C ARG A 22 23.03 -14.25 -0.86
N ARG A 23 21.76 -14.11 -0.46
CA ARG A 23 20.60 -14.51 -1.26
C ARG A 23 20.28 -13.51 -2.36
N THR A 24 20.46 -12.22 -2.08
CA THR A 24 20.13 -11.14 -3.03
C THR A 24 21.31 -10.73 -3.90
N GLY A 25 22.54 -11.10 -3.53
CA GLY A 25 23.76 -10.65 -4.21
C GLY A 25 24.10 -9.17 -3.93
N LEU A 26 23.35 -8.50 -3.07
CA LEU A 26 23.57 -7.08 -2.75
C LEU A 26 24.67 -6.92 -1.70
N PRO A 27 25.49 -5.85 -1.79
CA PRO A 27 26.42 -5.52 -0.73
C PRO A 27 25.66 -5.14 0.55
N MET A 28 26.26 -5.46 1.70
CA MET A 28 25.62 -5.34 3.02
C MET A 28 25.00 -3.96 3.27
N ASN A 29 25.73 -2.88 2.94
CA ASN A 29 25.25 -1.52 3.15
C ASN A 29 23.99 -1.24 2.32
N LYS A 30 24.01 -1.55 1.02
CA LYS A 30 22.86 -1.34 0.13
C LYS A 30 21.65 -2.17 0.54
N LEU A 31 21.87 -3.41 0.98
CA LEU A 31 20.79 -4.24 1.48
C LEU A 31 20.12 -3.63 2.73
N VAL A 32 20.92 -3.14 3.67
CA VAL A 32 20.37 -2.55 4.90
C VAL A 32 19.70 -1.20 4.62
N GLU A 33 20.27 -0.36 3.76
CA GLU A 33 19.64 0.87 3.28
C GLU A 33 18.26 0.58 2.67
N GLN A 34 18.21 -0.32 1.68
CA GLN A 34 16.95 -0.65 1.00
C GLN A 34 15.91 -1.28 1.95
N ALA A 35 16.35 -2.10 2.91
CA ALA A 35 15.46 -2.69 3.90
C ALA A 35 14.86 -1.62 4.84
N LEU A 36 15.66 -0.63 5.25
CA LEU A 36 15.20 0.47 6.09
C LEU A 36 14.27 1.41 5.32
N GLU A 37 14.58 1.73 4.06
CA GLU A 37 13.71 2.54 3.18
C GLU A 37 12.36 1.87 2.94
N HIS A 38 12.36 0.55 2.70
CA HIS A 38 11.14 -0.22 2.56
C HIS A 38 10.32 -0.17 3.85
N TYR A 39 10.95 -0.41 5.00
CA TYR A 39 10.25 -0.38 6.29
C TYR A 39 9.67 1.02 6.61
N ASP A 40 10.40 2.10 6.32
CA ASP A 40 9.91 3.47 6.48
C ASP A 40 8.73 3.76 5.55
N SER A 41 8.83 3.33 4.29
CA SER A 41 7.76 3.51 3.29
C SER A 41 6.47 2.80 3.71
N GLU A 42 6.57 1.55 4.17
CA GLU A 42 5.44 0.78 4.71
C GLU A 42 4.79 1.49 5.90
N LEU A 43 5.58 2.02 6.85
CA LEU A 43 5.06 2.76 7.99
C LEU A 43 4.35 4.06 7.59
N ARG A 44 4.91 4.79 6.60
CA ARG A 44 4.29 6.01 6.06
C ARG A 44 2.98 5.70 5.36
N GLN A 45 2.94 4.64 4.57
CA GLN A 45 1.70 4.21 3.90
C GLN A 45 0.64 3.82 4.92
N GLN A 46 0.99 3.04 5.94
CA GLN A 46 0.05 2.69 7.01
C GLN A 46 -0.48 3.93 7.76
N LYS A 47 0.38 4.91 8.02
CA LYS A 47 -0.02 6.17 8.66
C LYS A 47 -0.92 7.03 7.77
N ASN A 48 -0.72 6.97 6.45
CA ASN A 48 -1.46 7.76 5.47
C ASN A 48 -2.70 7.06 4.93
N ARG A 49 -2.94 5.77 5.25
CA ARG A 49 -4.20 5.09 4.97
C ARG A 49 -5.30 5.68 5.86
N HIS A 50 -6.02 6.65 5.32
CA HIS A 50 -7.19 7.18 5.97
C HIS A 50 -8.36 6.21 5.76
N PRO A 51 -9.30 6.04 6.72
CA PRO A 51 -10.45 5.17 6.54
C PRO A 51 -11.26 5.45 5.26
N ILE A 52 -11.23 6.69 4.78
CA ILE A 52 -11.88 7.07 3.51
C ILE A 52 -11.22 6.44 2.28
N ASP A 53 -9.92 6.13 2.33
CA ASP A 53 -9.21 5.49 1.22
C ASP A 53 -9.74 4.08 0.99
N ALA A 54 -10.06 3.34 2.06
CA ALA A 54 -10.70 2.03 1.97
C ALA A 54 -12.12 2.13 1.38
N VAL A 55 -12.87 3.19 1.72
CA VAL A 55 -14.19 3.45 1.11
C VAL A 55 -14.05 3.72 -0.39
N TRP A 56 -13.05 4.51 -0.80
CA TRP A 56 -12.78 4.78 -2.21
C TRP A 56 -12.31 3.54 -2.97
N GLU A 57 -11.53 2.66 -2.35
CA GLU A 57 -11.09 1.38 -2.93
C GLU A 57 -12.29 0.46 -3.20
N ILE A 58 -13.19 0.31 -2.23
CA ILE A 58 -14.44 -0.45 -2.39
C ILE A 58 -15.33 0.17 -3.48
N ALA A 59 -15.47 1.49 -3.49
CA ALA A 59 -16.26 2.19 -4.51
C ALA A 59 -15.66 2.04 -5.92
N ALA A 60 -14.33 2.01 -6.04
CA ALA A 60 -13.65 1.77 -7.31
C ALA A 60 -13.82 0.31 -7.77
N GLU A 61 -13.71 -0.66 -6.85
CA GLU A 61 -13.96 -2.07 -7.13
C GLU A 61 -15.39 -2.30 -7.64
N GLY A 62 -16.40 -1.77 -6.94
CA GLY A 62 -17.80 -1.90 -7.32
C GLY A 62 -18.14 -1.30 -8.69
N ARG A 63 -17.40 -0.26 -9.11
CA ARG A 63 -17.61 0.40 -10.41
C ARG A 63 -17.24 -0.48 -11.61
N HIS A 64 -16.37 -1.49 -11.45
CA HIS A 64 -16.02 -2.41 -12.53
C HIS A 64 -17.21 -3.24 -13.03
N GLY A 65 -18.20 -3.50 -12.16
CA GLY A 65 -19.40 -4.26 -12.50
C GLY A 65 -20.56 -3.42 -13.03
N VAL A 66 -20.42 -2.10 -13.07
CA VAL A 66 -21.49 -1.18 -13.45
C VAL A 66 -21.33 -0.82 -14.95
N PRO A 67 -22.34 -1.10 -15.79
CA PRO A 67 -22.34 -0.67 -17.19
C PRO A 67 -22.13 0.83 -17.32
N THR A 68 -21.42 1.28 -18.35
CA THR A 68 -21.14 2.72 -18.59
C THR A 68 -22.39 3.55 -18.89
N ASP A 69 -23.46 2.89 -19.32
CA ASP A 69 -24.79 3.46 -19.57
C ASP A 69 -25.75 3.27 -18.38
N ALA A 70 -25.28 2.68 -17.27
CA ALA A 70 -26.09 2.58 -16.06
C ALA A 70 -26.35 3.98 -15.49
N THR A 71 -27.60 4.39 -15.51
CA THR A 71 -28.05 5.64 -14.93
C THR A 71 -28.81 5.37 -13.62
N SER A 72 -28.86 6.38 -12.77
CA SER A 72 -29.72 6.39 -11.56
C SER A 72 -31.14 6.87 -11.89
N GLU A 73 -31.58 6.71 -13.14
CA GLU A 73 -32.94 7.04 -13.56
C GLU A 73 -33.84 5.87 -13.16
N HIS A 74 -34.76 6.13 -12.22
CA HIS A 74 -35.65 5.11 -11.64
C HIS A 74 -37.12 5.49 -11.82
N ASP A 75 -37.41 6.28 -12.86
CA ASP A 75 -38.77 6.71 -13.24
C ASP A 75 -39.71 5.53 -13.53
N ASP A 76 -39.15 4.36 -13.82
CA ASP A 76 -39.86 3.10 -13.98
C ASP A 76 -40.28 2.47 -12.64
N LEU A 77 -39.51 2.68 -11.58
CA LEU A 77 -39.72 2.09 -10.24
C LEU A 77 -40.57 2.96 -9.32
N TYR A 78 -40.48 4.29 -9.46
CA TYR A 78 -41.15 5.25 -8.56
C TYR A 78 -42.18 6.11 -9.31
N ASP A 79 -43.25 6.51 -8.63
CA ASP A 79 -44.21 7.51 -9.09
C ASP A 79 -43.68 8.95 -8.94
N GLU A 80 -44.47 9.92 -9.38
CA GLU A 80 -44.12 11.35 -9.29
C GLU A 80 -43.95 11.88 -7.84
N HIS A 81 -44.34 11.08 -6.85
CA HIS A 81 -44.18 11.36 -5.43
C HIS A 81 -43.03 10.58 -4.80
N GLY A 82 -42.29 9.78 -5.58
CA GLY A 82 -41.17 8.96 -5.12
C GLY A 82 -41.60 7.68 -4.40
N LEU A 83 -42.86 7.24 -4.57
CA LEU A 83 -43.37 5.99 -4.00
C LEU A 83 -43.24 4.84 -5.01
N PRO A 84 -42.94 3.60 -4.57
CA PRO A 84 -42.92 2.45 -5.47
C PRO A 84 -44.26 2.26 -6.17
N LYS A 85 -44.21 2.01 -7.48
CA LYS A 85 -45.38 1.67 -8.30
C LYS A 85 -45.94 0.28 -8.00
#